data_AF-A0A968V3G4-F1
#
_entry.id   AF-A0A968V3G4-F1
#
_cell.length_a   1.000
_cell.length_b   1.000
_cell.length_c   1.000
_cell.angle_alpha   90.00
_cell.angle_beta   90.00
_cell.angle_gamma   90.00
#
_symmetry.space_group_name_H-M   'P 1'
#
loop_
_entity.id
_entity.type
_entity.pdbx_description
1 polymer ?
#
loop_
_entity_poly.entity_id
_entity_poly.type
_entity_poly.pdbx_seq_one_letter_code
_entity_poly.pdbx_strand_id
1 'polypeptide(L)'
;RENGIRFYVKGGPTLGSEELGARKEPDESYNLLTRKAIPDLAIEVIFTSGGIDKLQLYKRLGIPEVWFWEDGVLSIYYLRDEYEKVDRSELLPELDIALLVKYVTYFDQYDAVTEFIQALKAS
;
A
#
# COMPACT_ATOMS: atom_id res chain seq x y z
N ARG A 1 11.40 2.00 -8.58
CA ARG A 1 12.84 1.78 -8.85
C ARG A 1 13.21 0.38 -8.37
N GLU A 2 14.34 -0.17 -8.84
CA GLU A 2 14.58 -1.59 -9.17
C GLU A 2 13.85 -2.01 -10.45
N ASN A 3 12.54 -2.26 -10.43
CA ASN A 3 11.78 -2.73 -11.60
C ASN A 3 11.44 -1.65 -12.65
N GLY A 4 12.13 -0.51 -12.67
CA GLY A 4 11.84 0.59 -13.62
C GLY A 4 10.47 1.26 -13.50
N ILE A 5 9.62 0.82 -12.55
CA ILE A 5 8.29 1.40 -12.32
C ILE A 5 8.44 2.84 -11.80
N ARG A 6 7.83 3.76 -12.53
CA ARG A 6 7.70 5.17 -12.14
C ARG A 6 6.59 5.31 -11.10
N PHE A 7 6.85 6.04 -10.03
CA PHE A 7 5.86 6.29 -8.99
C PHE A 7 5.99 7.71 -8.43
N TYR A 8 4.91 8.19 -7.81
CA TYR A 8 4.83 9.49 -7.18
C TYR A 8 4.22 9.33 -5.79
N VAL A 9 4.98 9.73 -4.76
CA VAL A 9 4.49 9.76 -3.38
C VAL A 9 3.44 10.86 -3.25
N LYS A 10 2.36 10.55 -2.55
CA LYS A 10 1.24 11.46 -2.33
C LYS A 10 1.10 11.66 -0.82
N GLY A 11 1.88 12.60 -0.28
CA GLY A 11 1.83 12.99 1.13
C GLY A 11 1.07 14.29 1.36
N GLY A 12 0.23 14.35 2.39
CA GLY A 12 -0.43 15.56 2.90
C GLY A 12 -1.69 16.04 2.15
N PRO A 13 -2.39 17.06 2.70
CA PRO A 13 -3.85 17.23 2.77
C PRO A 13 -4.51 17.22 1.39
N THR A 14 -4.82 16.06 0.84
CA THR A 14 -5.52 15.98 -0.47
C THR A 14 -6.42 14.76 -0.61
N LEU A 15 -6.67 13.96 0.43
CA LEU A 15 -7.72 12.93 0.43
C LEU A 15 -8.84 13.34 1.38
N GLY A 16 -9.79 14.13 0.86
CA GLY A 16 -11.02 14.47 1.56
C GLY A 16 -11.57 15.83 1.15
N SER A 17 -12.69 15.82 0.43
CA SER A 17 -13.59 16.98 0.36
C SER A 17 -14.33 17.11 1.71
N GLU A 18 -14.70 18.34 2.08
CA GLU A 18 -15.46 18.63 3.32
C GLU A 18 -16.78 17.84 3.42
N GLU A 19 -17.31 17.35 2.29
CA GLU A 19 -18.55 16.56 2.23
C GLU A 19 -18.48 15.18 2.88
N LEU A 20 -17.27 14.61 3.12
CA LEU A 20 -17.09 13.26 3.66
C LEU A 20 -16.82 13.20 5.18
N GLY A 21 -16.90 14.34 5.88
CA GLY A 21 -16.96 14.39 7.35
C GLY A 21 -15.65 14.16 8.12
N ALA A 22 -14.58 13.67 7.49
CA ALA A 22 -13.22 13.67 8.05
C ALA A 22 -12.16 13.46 6.95
N ARG A 23 -11.07 14.25 6.97
CA ARG A 23 -9.87 13.93 6.20
C ARG A 23 -9.14 12.80 6.91
N LYS A 24 -9.13 11.61 6.30
CA LYS A 24 -8.31 10.50 6.77
C LYS A 24 -7.39 10.12 5.62
N GLU A 25 -6.10 10.34 5.84
CA GLU A 25 -5.06 10.03 4.87
C GLU A 25 -4.44 8.67 5.24
N PRO A 26 -4.08 7.85 4.25
CA PRO A 26 -3.29 6.66 4.51
C PRO A 26 -1.89 7.08 4.99
N ASP A 27 -1.25 6.21 5.76
CA ASP A 27 0.12 6.45 6.22
C ASP A 27 1.08 6.67 5.03
N GLU A 28 0.87 5.90 3.95
CA GLU A 28 1.57 6.09 2.68
C GLU A 28 0.61 5.93 1.49
N SER A 29 0.85 6.68 0.41
CA SER A 29 0.13 6.45 -0.85
C SER A 29 0.90 6.85 -2.09
N TYR A 30 0.60 6.14 -3.19
CA TYR A 30 1.38 6.19 -4.42
C TYR A 30 0.50 6.28 -5.65
N ASN A 31 0.87 7.14 -6.59
CA ASN A 31 0.47 6.97 -7.98
C ASN A 31 1.55 6.22 -8.75
N LEU A 32 1.13 5.22 -9.52
CA LEU A 32 1.99 4.48 -10.44
C LEU A 32 1.88 5.07 -11.84
N LEU A 33 3.02 5.11 -12.53
CA LEU A 33 3.24 5.57 -13.91
C LEU A 33 3.04 7.08 -14.13
N THR A 34 1.95 7.66 -13.62
CA THR A 34 1.54 9.07 -13.84
C THR A 34 1.02 9.68 -12.54
N ARG A 35 0.94 11.02 -12.45
CA ARG A 35 0.29 11.69 -11.31
C ARG A 35 -1.23 11.67 -11.49
N LYS A 36 -1.98 11.39 -10.43
CA LYS A 36 -3.45 11.35 -10.44
C LYS A 36 -4.00 12.00 -9.17
N ALA A 37 -5.28 12.36 -9.18
CA ALA A 37 -5.94 12.91 -7.99
C ALA A 37 -6.13 11.84 -6.89
N ILE A 38 -6.52 10.63 -7.31
CA ILE A 38 -6.72 9.46 -6.45
C ILE A 38 -5.46 8.58 -6.54
N PRO A 39 -4.88 8.13 -5.42
CA PRO A 39 -3.75 7.21 -5.42
C PRO A 39 -4.14 5.85 -6.02
N ASP A 40 -3.18 5.17 -6.63
CA ASP A 40 -3.38 3.79 -7.09
C ASP A 40 -3.27 2.82 -5.91
N LEU A 41 -2.30 3.07 -5.02
CA LEU A 41 -2.00 2.27 -3.85
C LEU A 41 -2.04 3.13 -2.59
N ALA A 42 -2.72 2.64 -1.56
CA ALA A 42 -2.64 3.14 -0.19
C ALA A 42 -2.07 2.07 0.74
N ILE A 43 -1.26 2.47 1.72
CA ILE A 43 -0.68 1.58 2.73
C ILE A 43 -0.98 2.14 4.12
N GLU A 44 -1.33 1.24 5.02
CA GLU A 44 -1.74 1.52 6.39
C GLU A 44 -0.98 0.62 7.36
N VAL A 45 -0.35 1.21 8.37
CA VAL A 45 0.32 0.51 9.47
C VAL A 45 -0.59 0.56 10.69
N ILE A 46 -1.23 -0.56 10.98
CA ILE A 46 -2.24 -0.66 12.02
C ILE A 46 -1.59 -1.07 13.34
N PHE A 47 -1.64 -0.16 14.32
CA PHE A 47 -1.23 -0.44 15.70
C PHE A 47 -2.42 -0.67 16.65
N THR A 48 -3.64 -0.32 16.23
CA THR A 48 -4.87 -0.45 17.03
C THR A 48 -6.02 -0.97 16.16
N SER A 49 -6.84 -1.86 16.71
CA SER A 49 -7.95 -2.52 16.00
C SER A 49 -8.95 -1.48 15.44
N GLY A 50 -8.97 -1.29 14.12
CA GLY A 50 -9.85 -0.32 13.46
C GLY A 50 -9.90 -0.36 11.91
N GLY A 51 -9.46 -1.47 11.29
CA GLY A 51 -9.29 -1.56 9.83
C GLY A 51 -10.57 -1.51 8.98
N ILE A 52 -11.71 -1.97 9.51
CA ILE A 52 -12.96 -2.13 8.73
C ILE A 52 -13.54 -0.78 8.26
N ASP A 53 -13.44 0.27 9.09
CA ASP A 53 -13.94 1.61 8.72
C ASP A 53 -13.12 2.28 7.59
N LYS A 54 -11.84 1.91 7.45
CA LYS A 54 -10.93 2.50 6.46
C LYS A 54 -11.25 2.01 5.04
N LEU A 55 -11.55 0.73 4.85
CA LEU A 55 -11.90 0.17 3.54
C LEU A 55 -13.14 0.85 2.94
N GLN A 56 -14.18 1.09 3.75
CA GLN A 56 -15.38 1.79 3.25
C GLN A 56 -15.09 3.23 2.82
N LEU A 57 -14.18 3.92 3.51
CA LEU A 57 -13.73 5.25 3.08
C LEU A 57 -12.95 5.18 1.76
N TYR A 58 -11.96 4.28 1.67
CA TYR A 58 -11.13 4.15 0.47
C TYR A 58 -11.92 3.70 -0.76
N LYS A 59 -13.00 2.93 -0.54
CA LYS A 59 -13.94 2.56 -1.59
C LYS A 59 -14.63 3.80 -2.16
N ARG A 60 -15.15 4.68 -1.29
CA ARG A 60 -15.79 5.93 -1.72
C ARG A 60 -14.82 6.86 -2.46
N LEU A 61 -13.54 6.82 -2.08
CA LEU A 61 -12.47 7.56 -2.76
C LEU A 61 -12.00 6.88 -4.05
N GLY A 62 -12.37 5.62 -4.30
CA GLY A 62 -12.02 4.87 -5.50
C GLY A 62 -10.55 4.44 -5.57
N ILE A 63 -9.90 4.18 -4.43
CA ILE A 63 -8.49 3.72 -4.41
C ILE A 63 -8.44 2.25 -4.88
N PRO A 64 -7.74 1.93 -5.97
CA PRO A 64 -7.71 0.56 -6.52
C PRO A 64 -7.18 -0.50 -5.55
N GLU A 65 -6.08 -0.25 -4.85
CA GLU A 65 -5.46 -1.25 -3.98
C GLU A 65 -5.07 -0.65 -2.62
N VAL A 66 -5.32 -1.39 -1.54
CA VAL A 66 -5.03 -0.97 -0.16
C VAL A 66 -4.31 -2.08 0.58
N TRP A 67 -3.17 -1.76 1.21
CA TRP A 67 -2.39 -2.70 2.01
C TRP A 67 -2.48 -2.33 3.49
N PHE A 68 -2.71 -3.33 4.33
CA PHE A 68 -2.66 -3.20 5.79
C PHE A 68 -1.52 -4.04 6.34
N TRP A 69 -0.64 -3.41 7.10
CA TRP A 69 0.33 -4.08 7.94
C TRP A 69 -0.17 -4.07 9.38
N GLU A 70 -0.48 -5.25 9.91
CA GLU A 70 -1.00 -5.42 11.28
C GLU A 70 -0.34 -6.65 11.91
N ASP A 71 0.30 -6.47 13.07
CA ASP A 71 0.90 -7.55 13.86
C ASP A 71 1.77 -8.56 13.06
N GLY A 72 2.59 -8.05 12.12
CA GLY A 72 3.48 -8.87 11.31
C GLY A 72 2.83 -9.49 10.07
N VAL A 73 1.56 -9.19 9.80
CA VAL A 73 0.80 -9.69 8.66
C VAL A 73 0.50 -8.56 7.68
N LEU A 74 0.91 -8.75 6.43
CA LEU A 74 0.50 -7.91 5.31
C LEU A 74 -0.79 -8.47 4.70
N SER A 75 -1.87 -7.69 4.72
CA SER A 75 -3.11 -8.00 4.01
C SER A 75 -3.31 -7.03 2.85
N ILE A 76 -3.54 -7.57 1.65
CA ILE A 76 -3.75 -6.81 0.42
C ILE A 76 -5.22 -6.88 0.04
N TYR A 77 -5.81 -5.74 -0.28
CA TYR A 77 -7.17 -5.64 -0.76
C TYR A 77 -7.22 -4.92 -2.10
N TYR A 78 -7.97 -5.47 -3.06
CA TYR A 78 -8.20 -4.84 -4.35
C TYR A 78 -9.68 -4.49 -4.53
N LEU A 79 -9.95 -3.31 -5.09
CA LEU A 79 -11.29 -2.81 -5.33
C LEU A 79 -11.84 -3.35 -6.65
N ARG A 80 -12.88 -4.18 -6.57
CA ARG A 80 -13.78 -4.49 -7.69
C ARG A 80 -15.07 -3.69 -7.49
N ASP A 81 -16.17 -4.38 -7.15
CA ASP A 81 -17.40 -3.74 -6.65
C ASP A 81 -17.34 -3.49 -5.14
N GLU A 82 -16.66 -4.39 -4.42
CA GLU A 82 -16.24 -4.27 -3.03
C GLU A 82 -14.73 -4.55 -2.94
N TYR A 83 -14.13 -4.24 -1.80
CA TYR A 83 -12.77 -4.70 -1.53
C TYR A 83 -12.74 -6.20 -1.26
N GLU A 84 -11.89 -6.90 -2.00
CA GLU A 84 -11.62 -8.31 -1.82
C GLU A 84 -10.19 -8.48 -1.33
N LYS A 85 -9.99 -9.37 -0.34
CA LYS A 85 -8.64 -9.75 0.07
C LYS A 85 -8.01 -10.61 -1.02
N VAL A 86 -6.81 -10.24 -1.45
CA VAL A 86 -6.07 -10.94 -2.51
C VAL A 86 -4.70 -11.39 -2.00
N ASP A 87 -4.20 -12.51 -2.52
CA ASP A 87 -2.91 -13.09 -2.10
C ASP A 87 -1.70 -12.45 -2.80
N ARG A 88 -1.95 -11.66 -3.86
CA ARG A 88 -0.93 -10.96 -4.65
C ARG A 88 -1.39 -9.55 -4.98
N SER A 89 -0.45 -8.63 -5.17
CA SER A 89 -0.77 -7.31 -5.69
C SER A 89 -1.19 -7.39 -7.16
N GLU A 90 -2.25 -6.69 -7.53
CA GLU A 90 -2.69 -6.52 -8.91
C GLU A 90 -1.93 -5.36 -9.59
N LEU A 91 -1.50 -4.37 -8.79
CA LEU A 91 -0.69 -3.25 -9.25
C LEU A 91 0.79 -3.62 -9.43
N LEU A 92 1.29 -4.56 -8.64
CA LEU A 92 2.68 -5.02 -8.63
C LEU A 92 2.72 -6.56 -8.71
N PRO A 93 2.30 -7.17 -9.84
CA PRO A 93 2.12 -8.62 -9.95
C PRO A 93 3.41 -9.43 -9.80
N GLU A 94 4.56 -8.81 -10.09
CA GLU A 94 5.89 -9.43 -9.98
C GLU A 94 6.50 -9.29 -8.57
N LEU A 95 5.80 -8.65 -7.63
CA LEU A 95 6.28 -8.50 -6.27
C LEU A 95 6.03 -9.78 -5.48
N ASP A 96 7.12 -10.44 -5.06
CA ASP A 96 7.05 -11.51 -4.07
C ASP A 96 6.70 -10.94 -2.69
N ILE A 97 5.44 -11.14 -2.31
CA ILE A 97 4.88 -10.67 -1.02
C ILE A 97 5.57 -11.36 0.16
N ALA A 98 5.92 -12.65 0.06
CA ALA A 98 6.58 -13.36 1.14
C ALA A 98 8.00 -12.80 1.35
N LEU A 99 8.71 -12.50 0.27
CA LEU A 99 10.02 -11.86 0.32
C LEU A 99 9.93 -10.46 0.92
N LEU A 100 8.93 -9.66 0.54
CA LEU A 100 8.69 -8.34 1.14
C LEU A 100 8.47 -8.46 2.65
N VAL A 101 7.54 -9.32 3.09
CA VAL A 101 7.19 -9.50 4.50
C VAL A 101 8.42 -9.88 5.33
N LYS A 102 9.27 -10.79 4.81
CA LYS A 102 10.54 -11.17 5.47
C LYS A 102 11.40 -9.95 5.82
N TYR A 103 11.51 -9.00 4.90
CA TYR A 103 12.38 -7.82 5.08
C TYR A 103 11.70 -6.63 5.78
N VAL A 104 10.36 -6.58 5.83
CA VAL A 104 9.63 -5.60 6.65
C VAL A 104 9.88 -5.84 8.16
N THR A 105 10.01 -7.10 8.59
CA THR A 105 10.28 -7.47 9.99
C THR A 105 11.77 -7.61 10.33
N TYR A 106 12.66 -7.20 9.43
CA TYR A 106 14.10 -7.36 9.64
C TYR A 106 14.62 -6.43 10.74
N PHE A 107 15.69 -6.85 11.42
CA PHE A 107 16.20 -6.14 12.60
C PHE A 107 16.76 -4.75 12.28
N ASP A 108 17.46 -4.62 11.15
CA ASP A 108 18.08 -3.37 10.71
C ASP A 108 17.54 -2.94 9.34
N GLN A 109 17.18 -1.66 9.21
CA GLN A 109 16.57 -1.11 8.00
C GLN A 109 17.55 -1.07 6.82
N TYR A 110 18.82 -0.74 7.06
CA TYR A 110 19.82 -0.65 6.01
C TYR A 110 20.07 -2.03 5.40
N ASP A 111 20.24 -3.04 6.24
CA ASP A 111 20.41 -4.42 5.80
C ASP A 111 19.13 -4.92 5.10
N ALA A 112 17.95 -4.61 5.65
CA ALA A 112 16.67 -5.00 5.05
C ALA A 112 16.52 -4.53 3.60
N VAL A 113 16.75 -3.24 3.35
CA VAL A 113 16.61 -2.66 2.01
C VAL A 113 17.69 -3.21 1.07
N THR A 114 18.92 -3.33 1.56
CA THR A 114 20.06 -3.82 0.76
C THR A 114 19.84 -5.26 0.33
N GLU A 115 19.53 -6.14 1.26
CA GLU A 115 19.30 -7.56 0.98
C GLU A 115 18.02 -7.80 0.17
N PHE A 116 16.94 -7.05 0.43
CA PHE A 116 15.72 -7.14 -0.36
C PHE A 116 15.99 -6.83 -1.83
N ILE A 117 16.72 -5.74 -2.12
CA ILE A 117 17.10 -5.39 -3.51
C ILE A 117 18.00 -6.47 -4.14
N GLN A 118 18.92 -7.06 -3.38
CA GLN A 118 19.75 -8.15 -3.88
C GLN A 118 18.92 -9.39 -4.22
N ALA A 119 17.96 -9.75 -3.37
CA ALA A 119 17.08 -10.89 -3.60
C ALA A 119 16.18 -10.70 -4.83
N LEU A 120 15.68 -9.47 -5.05
CA LEU A 120 14.92 -9.12 -6.25
C LEU A 120 15.74 -9.28 -7.54
N LYS A 121 17.05 -9.02 -7.50
CA LYS A 121 17.95 -9.18 -8.67
C LYS A 121 18.35 -10.62 -8.95
N ALA A 122 18.27 -11.48 -7.94
CA ALA A 122 18.65 -12.90 -8.03
C ALA A 122 17.50 -13.81 -8.47
N SER A 123 16.29 -13.25 -8.60
CA SER A 123 15.06 -13.92 -9.06
C SER A 123 14.85 -13.66 -10.54
#